data_AF-D8GIS3-F1
#
_entry.id   AF-D8GIS3-F1
#
_cell.length_a   1.000
_cell.length_b   1.000
_cell.length_c   1.000
_cell.angle_alpha   90.00
_cell.angle_beta   90.00
_cell.angle_gamma   90.00
#
_symmetry.space_group_name_H-M   'P 1'
#
loop_
_entity.id
_entity.type
_entity.pdbx_description
1 polymer ?
#
loop_
_entity_poly.entity_id
_entity_poly.type
_entity_poly.pdbx_seq_one_letter_code
_entity_poly.pdbx_strand_id
1 'polypeptide(L)'
;MKKACFVNGSPRESGSTSAYFIGEMQKLIKDNDIETQCVYAIKDLKSGKIDQSFEKIVNSDSVIFVFPLYVDSIPSNFLDFLWKLENYIKENKIDKNKLPDLYGVINCGFVEGIQNKNAVNIIYNFSKKTGFDFKFAIGIGGGEFIKGTKDIIPIESEIKRNIYLALCKFKDSIESGREDDEKGVFVSPKVPRSQFILNGNNGWVKMVKENNMTKEDLLKKVY
;
A
#
# COMPACT_ATOMS: atom_id res chain seq x y z
N MET A 1 -10.77 22.87 -3.26
CA MET A 1 -10.70 21.47 -3.73
C MET A 1 -9.86 20.72 -2.72
N LYS A 2 -10.34 19.59 -2.17
CA LYS A 2 -9.56 18.79 -1.21
C LYS A 2 -8.37 18.17 -1.93
N LYS A 3 -7.23 18.00 -1.25
CA LYS A 3 -6.00 17.43 -1.78
C LYS A 3 -5.67 16.11 -1.08
N ALA A 4 -5.57 15.03 -1.86
CA ALA A 4 -5.13 13.72 -1.42
C ALA A 4 -3.71 13.42 -1.93
N CYS A 5 -2.77 13.21 -1.01
CA CYS A 5 -1.40 12.81 -1.32
C CYS A 5 -1.22 11.30 -1.16
N PHE A 6 -1.05 10.58 -2.28
CA PHE A 6 -0.69 9.16 -2.26
C PHE A 6 0.82 9.00 -2.18
N VAL A 7 1.30 8.30 -1.16
CA VAL A 7 2.72 7.98 -0.97
C VAL A 7 2.94 6.51 -1.28
N ASN A 8 3.62 6.24 -2.38
CA ASN A 8 4.04 4.90 -2.74
C ASN A 8 5.32 4.52 -1.97
N GLY A 9 5.17 3.67 -0.96
CA GLY A 9 6.27 3.12 -0.16
C GLY A 9 6.90 1.85 -0.72
N SER A 10 6.53 1.42 -1.93
CA SER A 10 7.11 0.21 -2.53
C SER A 10 8.51 0.46 -3.10
N PRO A 11 9.48 -0.42 -2.83
CA PRO A 11 10.79 -0.39 -3.50
C PRO A 11 10.72 -0.64 -5.02
N ARG A 12 9.62 -1.22 -5.51
CA ARG A 12 9.35 -1.47 -6.94
C ARG A 12 8.70 -0.29 -7.69
N GLU A 13 8.53 0.85 -7.02
CA GLU A 13 8.04 2.11 -7.61
C GLU A 13 6.77 1.94 -8.46
N SER A 14 6.74 2.45 -9.70
CA SER A 14 5.59 2.39 -10.61
C SER A 14 5.22 0.96 -11.03
N GLY A 15 6.17 0.03 -10.98
CA GLY A 15 5.96 -1.39 -11.26
C GLY A 15 5.39 -2.18 -10.07
N SER A 16 4.94 -1.53 -8.99
CA SER A 16 4.50 -2.20 -7.77
C SER A 16 3.01 -2.50 -7.72
N THR A 17 2.62 -3.43 -6.83
CA THR A 17 1.21 -3.64 -6.47
C THR A 17 0.64 -2.42 -5.76
N SER A 18 1.46 -1.70 -4.97
CA SER A 18 1.09 -0.41 -4.39
C SER A 18 0.71 0.62 -5.44
N ALA A 19 1.48 0.74 -6.54
CA ALA A 19 1.15 1.64 -7.65
C ALA A 19 -0.19 1.26 -8.32
N TYR A 20 -0.47 -0.05 -8.44
CA TYR A 20 -1.76 -0.51 -8.94
C TYR A 20 -2.91 -0.05 -8.02
N PHE A 21 -2.82 -0.25 -6.71
CA PHE A 21 -3.86 0.19 -5.78
C PHE A 21 -4.02 1.72 -5.74
N ILE A 22 -2.93 2.48 -5.87
CA ILE A 22 -3.01 3.94 -6.05
C ILE A 22 -3.87 4.28 -7.27
N GLY A 23 -3.60 3.64 -8.41
CA GLY A 23 -4.38 3.87 -9.63
C GLY A 23 -5.86 3.51 -9.48
N GLU A 24 -6.18 2.38 -8.85
CA GLU A 24 -7.58 1.99 -8.59
C GLU A 24 -8.29 2.97 -7.66
N MET A 25 -7.64 3.41 -6.58
CA MET A 25 -8.21 4.42 -5.68
C MET A 25 -8.41 5.77 -6.37
N GLN A 26 -7.41 6.23 -7.13
CA GLN A 26 -7.51 7.49 -7.89
C GLN A 26 -8.70 7.48 -8.86
N LYS A 27 -9.00 6.34 -9.51
CA LYS A 27 -10.21 6.21 -10.33
C LYS A 27 -11.48 6.38 -9.51
N LEU A 28 -11.55 5.82 -8.30
CA LEU A 28 -12.74 5.87 -7.44
C LEU A 28 -13.03 7.26 -6.87
N ILE A 29 -12.00 8.08 -6.65
CA ILE A 29 -12.14 9.44 -6.09
C ILE A 29 -12.19 10.55 -7.15
N LYS A 30 -11.98 10.20 -8.43
CA LYS A 30 -11.89 11.18 -9.53
C LYS A 30 -13.15 12.04 -9.68
N ASP A 31 -14.31 11.47 -9.35
CA ASP A 31 -15.60 12.13 -9.56
C ASP A 31 -16.01 13.08 -8.42
N ASN A 32 -15.16 13.28 -7.39
CA ASN A 32 -15.56 13.90 -6.12
C ASN A 32 -14.81 15.20 -5.78
N ASP A 33 -14.30 15.94 -6.77
CA ASP A 33 -13.54 17.19 -6.56
C ASP A 33 -12.37 17.05 -5.58
N ILE A 34 -11.68 15.90 -5.63
CA ILE A 34 -10.45 15.65 -4.88
C ILE A 34 -9.27 15.68 -5.83
N GLU A 35 -8.37 16.64 -5.63
CA GLU A 35 -7.10 16.71 -6.33
C GLU A 35 -6.17 15.60 -5.80
N THR A 36 -5.67 14.75 -6.69
CA THR A 36 -4.75 13.68 -6.30
C THR A 36 -3.33 14.01 -6.75
N GLN A 37 -2.37 13.79 -5.86
CA GLN A 37 -0.94 13.86 -6.18
C GLN A 37 -0.22 12.61 -5.67
N CYS A 38 0.91 12.27 -6.29
CA CYS A 38 1.70 11.09 -5.94
C CYS A 38 3.14 11.44 -5.56
N VAL A 39 3.62 10.76 -4.51
CA VAL A 39 5.01 10.74 -4.04
C VAL A 39 5.53 9.31 -4.17
N TYR A 40 6.78 9.14 -4.62
CA TYR A 40 7.43 7.82 -4.70
C TYR A 40 8.56 7.79 -3.70
N ALA A 41 8.23 7.44 -2.45
CA ALA A 41 9.10 7.60 -1.28
C ALA A 41 10.55 7.13 -1.52
N ILE A 42 10.72 5.97 -2.14
CA ILE A 42 12.05 5.36 -2.34
C ILE A 42 12.85 6.05 -3.44
N LYS A 43 12.18 6.50 -4.50
CA LYS A 43 12.79 7.28 -5.59
C LYS A 43 13.21 8.66 -5.10
N ASP A 44 12.34 9.29 -4.32
CA ASP A 44 12.55 10.64 -3.81
C ASP A 44 13.63 10.67 -2.71
N LEU A 45 13.72 9.61 -1.90
CA LEU A 45 14.85 9.34 -0.99
C LEU A 45 16.19 9.31 -1.74
N LYS A 46 16.28 8.54 -2.83
CA LYS A 46 17.53 8.35 -3.58
C LYS A 46 17.96 9.58 -4.37
N SER A 47 16.99 10.37 -4.83
CA SER A 47 17.25 11.54 -5.68
C SER A 47 17.45 12.85 -4.91
N GLY A 48 17.34 12.83 -3.58
CA GLY A 48 17.46 14.02 -2.73
C GLY A 48 16.27 14.98 -2.83
N LYS A 49 15.14 14.55 -3.40
CA LYS A 49 13.91 15.35 -3.57
C LYS A 49 12.90 15.16 -2.44
N ILE A 50 13.38 14.73 -1.28
CA ILE A 50 12.51 14.28 -0.20
C ILE A 50 11.77 15.44 0.47
N ASP A 51 12.38 16.62 0.59
CA ASP A 51 11.74 17.79 1.20
C ASP A 51 10.52 18.24 0.40
N GLN A 52 10.59 18.25 -0.94
CA GLN A 52 9.45 18.53 -1.81
C GLN A 52 8.32 17.51 -1.61
N SER A 53 8.67 16.27 -1.29
CA SER A 53 7.69 15.21 -1.02
C SER A 53 7.03 15.43 0.33
N PHE A 54 7.80 15.84 1.34
CA PHE A 54 7.28 16.17 2.66
C PHE A 54 6.38 17.42 2.62
N GLU A 55 6.76 18.45 1.87
CA GLU A 55 5.91 19.62 1.62
C GLU A 55 4.55 19.23 1.01
N LYS A 56 4.55 18.33 0.02
CA LYS A 56 3.30 17.82 -0.56
C LYS A 56 2.44 17.07 0.44
N ILE A 57 3.06 16.31 1.34
CA ILE A 57 2.36 15.56 2.40
C ILE A 57 1.74 16.54 3.41
N VAL A 58 2.54 17.41 4.03
CA VAL A 58 2.07 18.27 5.13
C VAL A 58 1.07 19.34 4.68
N ASN A 59 1.06 19.70 3.39
CA ASN A 59 0.10 20.66 2.80
C ASN A 59 -1.09 20.00 2.09
N SER A 60 -1.30 18.70 2.27
CA SER A 60 -2.50 18.00 1.80
C SER A 60 -3.60 17.98 2.86
N ASP A 61 -4.83 17.67 2.47
CA ASP A 61 -5.92 17.41 3.42
C ASP A 61 -5.91 15.96 3.91
N SER A 62 -5.44 15.04 3.05
CA SER A 62 -5.30 13.63 3.37
C SER A 62 -4.03 13.05 2.78
N VAL A 63 -3.33 12.20 3.54
CA VAL A 63 -2.18 11.43 3.09
C VAL A 63 -2.49 9.94 3.17
N ILE A 64 -2.16 9.22 2.10
CA ILE A 64 -2.42 7.79 1.96
C ILE A 64 -1.08 7.08 1.78
N PHE A 65 -0.64 6.34 2.80
CA PHE A 65 0.55 5.50 2.71
C PHE A 65 0.20 4.15 2.08
N VAL A 66 0.75 3.89 0.89
CA VAL A 66 0.49 2.66 0.13
C VAL A 66 1.78 1.86 -0.03
N PHE A 67 1.91 0.71 0.62
CA PHE A 67 3.17 -0.04 0.64
C PHE A 67 2.95 -1.55 0.80
N PRO A 68 3.89 -2.39 0.30
CA PRO A 68 3.83 -3.83 0.49
C PRO A 68 4.40 -4.24 1.86
N LEU A 69 4.07 -5.44 2.34
CA LEU A 69 4.88 -6.11 3.35
C LEU A 69 6.17 -6.64 2.74
N TYR A 70 7.29 -6.40 3.41
CA TYR A 70 8.56 -7.08 3.18
C TYR A 70 8.84 -7.93 4.41
N VAL A 71 8.81 -9.25 4.24
CA VAL A 71 8.59 -10.20 5.35
C VAL A 71 7.23 -9.91 5.99
N ASP A 72 7.16 -9.55 7.27
CA ASP A 72 5.91 -9.32 8.00
C ASP A 72 5.71 -7.85 8.41
N SER A 73 6.43 -6.90 7.78
CA SER A 73 6.39 -5.49 8.18
C SER A 73 6.69 -4.50 7.04
N ILE A 74 6.76 -3.22 7.42
CA ILE A 74 7.09 -2.07 6.57
C ILE A 74 8.48 -2.28 5.92
N PRO A 75 8.64 -2.02 4.60
CA PRO A 75 9.95 -2.05 3.95
C PRO A 75 10.92 -1.09 4.63
N SER A 76 12.17 -1.51 4.85
CA SER A 76 13.18 -0.74 5.61
C SER A 76 13.43 0.66 5.02
N ASN A 77 13.40 0.79 3.70
CA ASN A 77 13.53 2.07 3.01
C ASN A 77 12.30 2.97 3.17
N PHE A 78 11.10 2.41 3.28
CA PHE A 78 9.91 3.19 3.60
C PHE A 78 9.89 3.58 5.08
N LEU A 79 10.42 2.74 5.97
CA LEU A 79 10.62 3.11 7.37
C LEU A 79 11.61 4.29 7.51
N ASP A 80 12.71 4.31 6.74
CA ASP A 80 13.63 5.45 6.68
C ASP A 80 12.93 6.73 6.18
N PHE A 81 12.06 6.61 5.18
CA PHE A 81 11.23 7.74 4.73
C PHE A 81 10.33 8.29 5.85
N LEU A 82 9.63 7.41 6.58
CA LEU A 82 8.78 7.80 7.70
C LEU A 82 9.58 8.46 8.83
N TRP A 83 10.77 7.95 9.14
CA TRP A 83 11.65 8.53 10.14
C TRP A 83 12.10 9.95 9.75
N LYS A 84 12.44 10.17 8.47
CA LYS A 84 12.79 11.49 7.95
C LYS A 84 11.58 12.43 7.91
N LEU A 85 10.38 11.93 7.63
CA LEU A 85 9.14 12.72 7.68
C LEU A 85 8.86 13.21 9.11
N GLU A 86 9.04 12.34 10.11
CA GLU A 86 8.94 12.72 11.53
C GLU A 86 9.92 13.85 11.87
N ASN A 87 11.19 13.71 11.48
CA ASN A 87 12.21 14.73 11.73
C ASN A 87 11.87 16.05 11.02
N TYR A 88 11.44 15.98 9.76
CA TYR A 88 11.02 17.15 9.00
C TYR A 88 9.88 17.92 9.69
N ILE A 89 8.85 17.21 10.18
CA ILE A 89 7.74 17.82 10.94
C ILE A 89 8.25 18.53 12.20
N LYS A 90 9.17 17.89 12.93
CA LYS A 90 9.75 18.41 14.17
C LYS A 90 10.63 19.65 13.93
N GLU A 91 11.56 19.55 12.97
CA GLU A 91 12.55 20.58 12.67
C GLU A 91 11.90 21.84 12.09
N ASN A 92 10.90 21.67 11.22
CA ASN A 92 10.15 22.77 10.63
C ASN A 92 9.01 23.27 11.52
N LYS A 93 8.85 22.71 12.73
CA LYS A 93 7.83 23.09 13.72
C LYS A 93 6.41 23.11 13.13
N ILE A 94 6.09 22.12 12.31
CA ILE A 94 4.78 22.00 11.69
C ILE A 94 3.72 21.81 12.78
N ASP A 95 2.64 22.59 12.71
CA ASP A 95 1.53 22.50 13.66
C ASP A 95 0.85 21.14 13.52
N LYS A 96 0.95 20.33 14.58
CA LYS A 96 0.38 18.98 14.61
C LYS A 96 -1.13 18.98 14.42
N ASN A 97 -1.83 20.04 14.82
CA ASN A 97 -3.29 20.16 14.63
C ASN A 97 -3.70 20.45 13.19
N LYS A 98 -2.72 20.71 12.30
CA LYS A 98 -2.92 20.97 10.88
C LYS A 98 -2.33 19.87 9.98
N LEU A 99 -1.84 18.78 10.57
CA LEU A 99 -1.38 17.64 9.79
C LEU A 99 -2.58 16.96 9.10
N PRO A 100 -2.38 16.39 7.90
CA PRO A 100 -3.45 15.77 7.14
C PRO A 100 -4.02 14.55 7.86
N ASP A 101 -5.22 14.17 7.45
CA ASP A 101 -5.79 12.86 7.76
C ASP A 101 -4.88 11.76 7.21
N LEU A 102 -4.53 10.79 8.03
CA LEU A 102 -3.65 9.68 7.67
C LEU A 102 -4.45 8.41 7.41
N TYR A 103 -4.20 7.84 6.24
CA TYR A 103 -4.75 6.57 5.79
C TYR A 103 -3.65 5.58 5.42
N GLY A 104 -3.95 4.29 5.52
CA GLY A 104 -3.03 3.21 5.14
C GLY A 104 -3.63 2.22 4.15
N VAL A 105 -2.87 1.82 3.13
CA VAL A 105 -3.19 0.68 2.27
C VAL A 105 -1.96 -0.23 2.19
N ILE A 106 -2.02 -1.34 2.91
CA ILE A 106 -0.92 -2.29 3.03
C ILE A 106 -1.29 -3.54 2.25
N ASN A 107 -0.38 -4.04 1.41
CA ASN A 107 -0.60 -5.27 0.64
C ASN A 107 0.49 -6.32 0.89
N CYS A 108 0.16 -7.59 0.75
CA CYS A 108 1.13 -8.67 0.94
C CYS A 108 1.01 -9.77 -0.11
N GLY A 109 2.03 -10.64 -0.17
CA GLY A 109 2.05 -11.81 -1.04
C GLY A 109 1.25 -13.01 -0.51
N PHE A 110 0.88 -13.01 0.78
CA PHE A 110 0.00 -14.03 1.37
C PHE A 110 -1.44 -13.85 0.93
N VAL A 111 -2.24 -14.91 0.89
CA VAL A 111 -3.67 -14.82 0.54
C VAL A 111 -4.42 -14.02 1.57
N GLU A 112 -4.08 -14.21 2.84
CA GLU A 112 -4.80 -13.70 3.98
C GLU A 112 -4.41 -12.24 4.27
N GLY A 113 -5.36 -11.32 4.07
CA GLY A 113 -5.14 -9.89 4.33
C GLY A 113 -4.75 -9.58 5.78
N ILE A 114 -5.08 -10.46 6.73
CA ILE A 114 -4.78 -10.30 8.15
C ILE A 114 -3.27 -10.20 8.45
N GLN A 115 -2.41 -10.71 7.55
CA GLN A 115 -0.96 -10.59 7.70
C GLN A 115 -0.48 -9.12 7.78
N ASN A 116 -1.28 -8.19 7.26
CA ASN A 116 -0.98 -6.76 7.30
C ASN A 116 -1.25 -6.10 8.66
N LYS A 117 -1.82 -6.82 9.64
CA LYS A 117 -2.24 -6.25 10.95
C LYS A 117 -1.13 -5.52 11.69
N ASN A 118 0.08 -6.08 11.69
CA ASN A 118 1.21 -5.46 12.38
C ASN A 118 1.64 -4.16 11.69
N ALA A 119 1.68 -4.13 10.36
CA ALA A 119 1.98 -2.92 9.61
C ALA A 119 0.92 -1.82 9.82
N VAL A 120 -0.37 -2.17 9.89
CA VAL A 120 -1.45 -1.22 10.25
C VAL A 120 -1.19 -0.61 11.64
N ASN A 121 -0.86 -1.44 12.63
CA ASN A 121 -0.55 -0.95 13.97
C ASN A 121 0.69 -0.04 14.02
N ILE A 122 1.70 -0.30 13.18
CA ILE A 122 2.88 0.57 13.07
C ILE A 122 2.49 1.94 12.51
N ILE A 123 1.66 2.00 11.47
CA ILE A 123 1.19 3.28 10.91
C ILE A 123 0.31 4.03 11.91
N TYR A 124 -0.57 3.34 12.62
CA TYR A 124 -1.36 3.93 13.70
C TYR A 124 -0.46 4.55 14.79
N ASN A 125 0.55 3.81 15.27
CA ASN A 125 1.48 4.32 16.28
C ASN A 125 2.34 5.47 15.74
N PHE A 126 2.74 5.41 14.47
CA PHE A 126 3.44 6.50 13.79
C PHE A 126 2.58 7.77 13.82
N SER A 127 1.29 7.67 13.50
CA SER A 127 0.34 8.80 13.55
C SER A 127 0.31 9.43 14.93
N LYS A 128 0.18 8.63 16.00
CA LYS A 128 0.11 9.16 17.37
C LYS A 128 1.41 9.85 17.78
N LYS A 129 2.57 9.36 17.30
CA LYS A 129 3.87 9.97 17.57
C LYS A 129 4.04 11.33 16.88
N THR A 130 3.63 11.40 15.61
CA THR A 130 3.86 12.56 14.74
C THR A 130 2.77 13.62 14.84
N GLY A 131 1.54 13.21 15.18
CA GLY A 131 0.37 14.08 15.28
C GLY A 131 -0.59 13.99 14.09
N PHE A 132 -0.37 13.09 13.12
CA PHE A 132 -1.36 12.87 12.06
C PHE A 132 -2.65 12.29 12.64
N ASP A 133 -3.78 12.74 12.09
CA ASP A 133 -5.10 12.24 12.45
C ASP A 133 -5.39 10.93 11.70
N PHE A 134 -5.14 9.79 12.34
CA PHE A 134 -5.34 8.49 11.71
C PHE A 134 -6.83 8.20 11.57
N LYS A 135 -7.26 7.90 10.34
CA LYS A 135 -8.68 7.65 10.04
C LYS A 135 -8.99 6.18 9.82
N PHE A 136 -8.22 5.52 8.95
CA PHE A 136 -8.54 4.18 8.51
C PHE A 136 -7.37 3.51 7.76
N ALA A 137 -7.31 2.17 7.82
CA ALA A 137 -6.40 1.40 6.98
C ALA A 137 -7.03 0.16 6.37
N ILE A 138 -6.50 -0.29 5.23
CA ILE A 138 -6.85 -1.56 4.60
C ILE A 138 -5.61 -2.45 4.54
N GLY A 139 -5.75 -3.68 5.01
CA GLY A 139 -4.79 -4.77 4.77
C GLY A 139 -5.28 -5.72 3.69
N ILE A 140 -4.55 -5.80 2.57
CA ILE A 140 -4.94 -6.57 1.38
C ILE A 140 -4.02 -7.79 1.21
N GLY A 141 -4.63 -8.97 1.18
CA GLY A 141 -3.95 -10.21 0.80
C GLY A 141 -3.98 -10.44 -0.72
N GLY A 142 -3.10 -11.29 -1.22
CA GLY A 142 -3.04 -11.73 -2.60
C GLY A 142 -2.54 -10.67 -3.57
N GLY A 143 -1.69 -9.74 -3.11
CA GLY A 143 -1.24 -8.59 -3.90
C GLY A 143 -0.65 -8.95 -5.26
N GLU A 144 0.18 -9.99 -5.33
CA GLU A 144 0.76 -10.47 -6.60
C GLU A 144 -0.29 -11.07 -7.54
N PHE A 145 -1.28 -11.80 -7.01
CA PHE A 145 -2.40 -12.28 -7.81
C PHE A 145 -3.25 -11.13 -8.35
N ILE A 146 -3.57 -10.15 -7.49
CA ILE A 146 -4.42 -9.01 -7.85
C ILE A 146 -3.77 -8.20 -8.97
N LYS A 147 -2.49 -7.83 -8.80
CA LYS A 147 -1.72 -7.12 -9.81
C LYS A 147 -1.49 -7.96 -11.06
N GLY A 148 -1.13 -9.24 -10.91
CA GLY A 148 -0.82 -10.15 -12.02
C GLY A 148 -2.02 -10.44 -12.91
N THR A 149 -3.23 -10.23 -12.42
CA THR A 149 -4.48 -10.42 -13.18
C THR A 149 -5.15 -9.09 -13.56
N LYS A 150 -4.50 -7.94 -13.36
CA LYS A 150 -5.11 -6.61 -13.54
C LYS A 150 -5.70 -6.37 -14.94
N ASP A 151 -5.11 -6.96 -15.98
CA ASP A 151 -5.49 -6.74 -17.37
C ASP A 151 -6.60 -7.71 -17.84
N ILE A 152 -6.96 -8.70 -17.01
CA ILE A 152 -7.89 -9.78 -17.37
C ILE A 152 -9.08 -9.81 -16.40
N ILE A 153 -8.84 -9.53 -15.12
CA ILE A 153 -9.83 -9.60 -14.05
C ILE A 153 -9.96 -8.20 -13.42
N PRO A 154 -11.06 -7.47 -13.71
CA PRO A 154 -11.33 -6.17 -13.12
C PRO A 154 -11.40 -6.22 -11.58
N ILE A 155 -11.13 -5.09 -10.92
CA ILE A 155 -11.13 -5.01 -9.45
C ILE A 155 -12.54 -5.27 -8.88
N GLU A 156 -13.58 -4.92 -9.62
CA GLU A 156 -15.00 -5.07 -9.30
C GLU A 156 -15.50 -6.51 -9.40
N SER A 157 -14.70 -7.41 -9.98
CA SER A 157 -15.07 -8.81 -10.17
C SER A 157 -15.36 -9.54 -8.87
N GLU A 158 -16.16 -10.61 -8.95
CA GLU A 158 -16.55 -11.39 -7.77
C GLU A 158 -15.35 -11.96 -6.99
N ILE A 159 -14.30 -12.36 -7.70
CA ILE A 159 -13.06 -12.89 -7.09
C ILE A 159 -12.34 -11.80 -6.26
N LYS A 160 -12.44 -10.53 -6.65
CA LYS A 160 -11.80 -9.39 -5.98
C LYS A 160 -12.82 -8.56 -5.15
N ARG A 161 -14.07 -9.01 -5.03
CA ARG A 161 -15.19 -8.24 -4.47
C ARG A 161 -14.93 -7.67 -3.08
N ASN A 162 -14.33 -8.46 -2.18
CA ASN A 162 -14.01 -8.00 -0.82
C ASN A 162 -13.01 -6.83 -0.82
N ILE A 163 -12.06 -6.85 -1.75
CA ILE A 163 -11.04 -5.81 -1.90
C ILE A 163 -11.68 -4.56 -2.48
N TYR A 164 -12.47 -4.70 -3.54
CA TYR A 164 -13.20 -3.58 -4.12
C TYR A 164 -14.13 -2.89 -3.10
N LEU A 165 -14.88 -3.66 -2.31
CA LEU A 165 -15.71 -3.12 -1.24
C LEU A 165 -14.89 -2.35 -0.19
N ALA A 166 -13.70 -2.85 0.18
CA ALA A 166 -12.82 -2.12 1.08
C ALA A 166 -12.33 -0.80 0.45
N LEU A 167 -11.99 -0.79 -0.85
CA LEU A 167 -11.61 0.44 -1.55
C LEU A 167 -12.78 1.44 -1.65
N CYS A 168 -14.02 0.97 -1.81
CA CYS A 168 -15.21 1.84 -1.72
C CYS A 168 -15.37 2.41 -0.31
N LYS A 169 -15.26 1.59 0.73
CA LYS A 169 -15.30 2.07 2.13
C LYS A 169 -14.21 3.12 2.41
N PHE A 170 -13.03 2.93 1.84
CA PHE A 170 -11.93 3.87 1.94
C PHE A 170 -12.20 5.20 1.23
N LYS A 171 -12.77 5.15 0.02
CA LYS A 171 -13.25 6.33 -0.71
C LYS A 171 -14.23 7.12 0.17
N ASP A 172 -15.24 6.46 0.71
CA ASP A 172 -16.28 7.10 1.54
C ASP A 172 -15.69 7.74 2.83
N SER A 173 -14.66 7.11 3.40
CA SER A 173 -13.94 7.64 4.56
C SER A 173 -13.15 8.91 4.23
N ILE A 174 -12.42 8.95 3.10
CA ILE A 174 -11.73 10.16 2.63
C ILE A 174 -12.72 11.32 2.38
N GLU A 175 -13.87 11.02 1.78
CA GLU A 175 -14.88 12.03 1.48
C GLU A 175 -15.47 12.64 2.75
N SER A 176 -15.83 11.78 3.71
CA SER A 176 -16.47 12.19 4.95
C SER A 176 -15.51 12.72 6.01
N GLY A 177 -14.22 12.39 5.95
CA GLY A 177 -13.20 12.74 6.97
C GLY A 177 -13.44 12.10 8.35
N ARG A 178 -14.36 11.14 8.43
CA ARG A 178 -14.72 10.47 9.69
C ARG A 178 -13.74 9.34 9.98
N GLU A 179 -13.30 9.29 11.23
CA GLU A 179 -12.58 8.13 11.76
C GLU A 179 -13.53 6.93 11.77
N ASP A 180 -13.01 5.77 11.38
CA ASP A 180 -13.75 4.50 11.43
C ASP A 180 -13.64 3.90 12.83
N ASP A 181 -14.68 3.19 13.28
CA ASP A 181 -14.67 2.55 14.61
C ASP A 181 -13.54 1.52 14.75
N GLU A 182 -13.14 0.91 13.63
CA GLU A 182 -12.02 -0.02 13.55
C GLU A 182 -10.78 0.64 12.94
N LYS A 183 -9.59 0.36 13.51
CA LYS A 183 -8.31 0.83 12.94
C LYS A 183 -8.10 0.44 11.47
N GLY A 184 -8.70 -0.66 11.05
CA GLY A 184 -8.64 -1.08 9.66
C GLY A 184 -9.28 -2.42 9.40
N VAL A 185 -9.59 -2.66 8.13
CA VAL A 185 -10.18 -3.91 7.63
C VAL A 185 -9.14 -4.77 6.93
N PHE A 186 -9.27 -6.09 7.06
CA PHE A 186 -8.35 -7.06 6.46
C PHE A 186 -9.09 -7.92 5.45
N VAL A 187 -8.76 -7.76 4.18
CA VAL A 187 -9.51 -8.37 3.07
C VAL A 187 -8.63 -9.26 2.23
N SER A 188 -9.23 -10.34 1.75
CA SER A 188 -8.57 -11.38 0.94
C SER A 188 -9.37 -11.61 -0.34
N PRO A 189 -8.71 -11.96 -1.46
CA PRO A 189 -9.43 -12.39 -2.65
C PRO A 189 -10.18 -13.69 -2.37
N LYS A 190 -11.29 -13.92 -3.09
CA LYS A 190 -12.08 -15.16 -3.01
C LYS A 190 -11.42 -16.28 -3.82
N VAL A 191 -10.17 -16.60 -3.47
CA VAL A 191 -9.37 -17.65 -4.11
C VAL A 191 -9.01 -18.68 -3.05
N PRO A 192 -9.26 -19.99 -3.28
CA PRO A 192 -8.81 -21.04 -2.38
C PRO A 192 -7.29 -20.99 -2.17
N ARG A 193 -6.85 -21.09 -0.92
CA ARG A 193 -5.43 -21.02 -0.54
C ARG A 193 -4.56 -22.04 -1.30
N SER A 194 -5.05 -23.27 -1.46
CA SER A 194 -4.36 -24.32 -2.22
C SER A 194 -4.11 -23.93 -3.67
N GLN A 195 -5.11 -23.31 -4.31
CA GLN A 195 -5.03 -22.87 -5.70
C GLN A 195 -4.09 -21.68 -5.87
N PHE A 196 -4.10 -20.75 -4.91
CA PHE A 196 -3.15 -19.65 -4.87
C PHE A 196 -1.71 -20.14 -4.75
N ILE A 197 -1.44 -21.05 -3.80
CA ILE A 197 -0.09 -21.63 -3.59
C ILE A 197 0.36 -22.41 -4.83
N LEU A 198 -0.52 -23.23 -5.41
CA LEU A 198 -0.23 -23.99 -6.62
C LEU A 198 0.17 -23.06 -7.78
N ASN A 199 -0.58 -21.99 -8.00
CA ASN A 199 -0.30 -21.02 -9.06
C ASN A 199 0.98 -20.24 -8.81
N GLY A 200 1.27 -19.88 -7.56
CA GLY A 200 2.56 -19.29 -7.18
C GLY A 200 3.74 -20.21 -7.49
N ASN A 201 3.62 -21.50 -7.18
CA ASN A 201 4.64 -22.51 -7.49
C ASN A 201 4.81 -22.74 -9.00
N ASN A 202 3.72 -22.70 -9.76
CA ASN A 202 3.77 -22.84 -11.23
C ASN A 202 4.59 -21.72 -11.90
N GLY A 203 4.63 -20.51 -11.31
CA GLY A 203 5.50 -19.44 -11.78
C GLY A 203 6.98 -19.81 -11.76
N TRP A 204 7.46 -20.40 -10.66
CA TRP A 204 8.84 -20.90 -10.53
C TRP A 204 9.14 -22.02 -11.51
N VAL A 205 8.22 -22.97 -11.68
CA VAL A 205 8.33 -24.06 -12.65
C VAL A 205 8.48 -23.53 -14.07
N LYS A 206 7.68 -22.52 -14.44
CA LYS A 206 7.74 -21.90 -15.77
C LYS A 206 9.10 -21.23 -15.99
N MET A 207 9.55 -20.42 -15.04
CA MET A 207 10.81 -19.70 -15.11
C MET A 207 12.01 -20.64 -15.27
N VAL A 208 12.02 -21.77 -14.57
CA VAL A 208 13.11 -22.75 -14.69
C VAL A 208 13.13 -23.44 -16.06
N LYS A 209 11.97 -23.77 -16.62
CA LYS A 209 11.89 -24.30 -17.99
C LYS A 209 12.39 -23.28 -19.03
N GLU A 210 12.06 -22.01 -18.87
CA GLU A 210 12.54 -20.91 -19.73
C GLU A 210 14.07 -20.74 -19.67
N ASN A 211 14.69 -21.18 -18.57
CA ASN A 211 16.15 -21.17 -18.40
C ASN A 211 16.81 -22.53 -18.71
N ASN A 212 16.12 -23.42 -19.45
CA ASN A 212 16.61 -24.75 -19.83
C ASN A 212 16.99 -25.65 -18.64
N MET A 213 16.36 -25.44 -17.49
CA MET A 213 16.55 -26.22 -16.26
C MET A 213 15.31 -27.07 -15.96
N THR A 214 15.49 -28.05 -15.09
CA THR A 214 14.45 -28.99 -14.65
C THR A 214 13.83 -28.57 -13.30
N LYS A 215 12.64 -29.09 -12.99
CA LYS A 215 12.03 -28.88 -11.66
C LYS A 215 12.92 -29.37 -10.51
N GLU A 216 13.71 -30.42 -10.73
CA GLU A 216 14.64 -30.95 -9.74
C GLU A 216 15.75 -29.94 -9.43
N ASP A 217 16.14 -29.12 -10.41
CA ASP A 217 17.13 -28.06 -10.20
C ASP A 217 16.64 -26.96 -9.23
N LEU A 218 15.31 -26.73 -9.12
CA LEU A 218 14.75 -25.83 -8.11
C LEU A 218 14.99 -26.31 -6.68
N LEU A 219 15.17 -27.61 -6.49
CA LEU A 219 15.31 -28.24 -5.18
C LEU A 219 16.77 -28.50 -4.81
N LYS A 220 17.72 -28.24 -5.72
CA LYS A 220 19.15 -28.34 -5.44
C LYS A 220 19.53 -27.33 -4.37
N LYS A 221 20.22 -27.78 -3.33
CA LYS A 221 20.84 -26.87 -2.36
C LYS A 221 21.93 -26.08 -3.06
N VAL A 222 22.06 -24.81 -2.69
CA VAL A 222 23.11 -23.91 -3.21
C VAL A 222 24.50 -24.30 -2.67
N TYR A 223 24.58 -25.28 -1.76
CA TYR A 223 25.79 -25.80 -1.12
C TYR A 223 25.68 -27.30 -0.90
#